data_AF-A0A9R1CV50-F1
#
_entry.id   AF-A0A9R1CV50-F1
#
_cell.length_a   1.000
_cell.length_b   1.000
_cell.length_c   1.000
_cell.angle_alpha   90.00
_cell.angle_beta   90.00
_cell.angle_gamma   90.00
#
_symmetry.space_group_name_H-M   'P 1'
#
loop_
_entity.id
_entity.type
_entity.pdbx_description
1 polymer ?
#
loop_
_entity_poly.entity_id
_entity_poly.type
_entity_poly.pdbx_seq_one_letter_code
_entity_poly.pdbx_strand_id
1 'polypeptide(L)'
;MTTANVIHEFNTADWALDNSFLVQLTDPGEAYTAVCPFYLVDHPEGLVVVDTGVSHDMLDAPADYGPYGAEFIEIGGGYPDP
;
A
#
# COMPACT_ATOMS: atom_id res chain seq x y z
N MET A 1 18.44 1.65 -27.62
CA MET A 1 17.59 1.24 -26.48
C MET A 1 16.44 2.22 -26.44
N THR A 2 15.21 1.77 -26.65
CA THR A 2 14.01 2.57 -26.40
C THR A 2 13.80 2.65 -24.90
N THR A 3 13.50 3.84 -24.39
CA THR A 3 13.18 4.06 -22.97
C THR A 3 11.74 4.53 -22.86
N ALA A 4 11.18 4.49 -21.65
CA ALA A 4 9.91 5.13 -21.37
C ALA A 4 9.94 6.61 -21.78
N ASN A 5 8.84 7.09 -22.36
CA ASN A 5 8.71 8.48 -22.78
C ASN A 5 8.25 9.35 -21.61
N VAL A 6 7.29 8.84 -20.84
CA VAL A 6 6.66 9.51 -19.70
C VAL A 6 6.27 8.47 -18.66
N ILE A 7 6.39 8.84 -17.37
CA ILE A 7 5.84 8.10 -16.25
C ILE A 7 4.85 9.03 -15.56
N HIS A 8 3.59 8.60 -15.45
CA HIS A 8 2.54 9.28 -14.71
C HIS A 8 2.37 8.60 -13.35
N GLU A 9 2.22 9.40 -12.30
CA GLU A 9 2.00 8.94 -10.94
C GLU A 9 0.60 9.33 -10.48
N PHE A 10 -0.10 8.38 -9.87
CA PHE A 10 -1.43 8.56 -9.33
C PHE A 10 -1.46 8.08 -7.89
N ASN A 11 -1.88 8.93 -6.96
CA ASN A 11 -2.15 8.52 -5.58
C ASN A 11 -3.61 8.04 -5.46
N THR A 12 -3.80 6.83 -4.94
CA THR A 12 -5.14 6.26 -4.75
C THR A 12 -5.66 6.41 -3.32
N ALA A 13 -4.78 6.54 -2.34
CA ALA A 13 -5.14 6.78 -0.94
C ALA A 13 -3.93 7.24 -0.12
N ASP A 14 -4.21 8.00 0.94
CA ASP A 14 -3.25 8.26 2.02
C ASP A 14 -3.57 7.35 3.21
N TRP A 15 -2.60 6.54 3.63
CA TRP A 15 -2.72 5.58 4.72
C TRP A 15 -2.06 6.13 5.99
N ALA A 16 -2.78 6.08 7.11
CA ALA A 16 -2.19 6.25 8.43
C ALA A 16 -1.66 4.88 8.90
N LEU A 17 -0.34 4.70 8.87
CA LEU A 17 0.33 3.49 9.33
C LEU A 17 1.09 3.79 10.62
N ASP A 18 1.30 2.78 11.45
CA ASP A 18 2.23 2.90 12.58
C ASP A 18 3.67 3.08 12.03
N ASN A 19 4.42 4.04 12.58
CA ASN A 19 5.76 4.39 12.08
C ASN A 19 6.74 3.20 12.11
N SER A 20 6.52 2.23 13.01
CA SER A 20 7.33 1.02 13.07
C SER A 20 7.18 0.09 11.84
N PHE A 21 6.12 0.26 11.03
CA PHE A 21 5.99 -0.38 9.71
C PHE A 21 6.95 0.18 8.67
N LEU A 22 7.23 1.49 8.74
CA LEU A 22 8.13 2.17 7.81
C LEU A 22 9.58 1.98 8.23
N VAL A 23 9.87 2.22 9.50
CA VAL A 23 11.21 2.11 10.07
C VAL A 23 11.15 1.26 11.32
N GLN A 24 11.72 0.06 11.22
CA GLN A 24 11.68 -0.92 12.30
C GLN A 24 12.22 -0.33 13.61
N LEU A 25 11.49 -0.57 14.72
CA LEU A 25 11.83 -0.13 16.08
C LEU A 25 11.94 1.40 16.28
N THR A 26 11.40 2.21 15.37
CA THR A 26 11.40 3.67 15.50
C THR A 26 9.99 4.16 15.81
N ASP A 27 9.84 4.94 16.88
CA ASP A 27 8.61 5.61 17.32
C ASP A 27 7.33 4.74 17.21
N PRO A 28 7.29 3.56 17.87
CA PRO A 28 6.11 2.70 17.83
C PRO A 28 4.90 3.38 18.46
N GLY A 29 3.74 3.25 17.82
CA GLY A 29 2.49 3.91 18.19
C GLY A 29 2.25 5.25 17.49
N GLU A 30 3.29 5.86 16.90
CA GLU A 30 3.15 7.13 16.18
C GLU A 30 2.70 6.91 14.74
N ALA A 31 1.80 7.76 14.26
CA ALA A 31 1.26 7.65 12.91
C ALA A 31 2.22 8.25 11.86
N TYR A 32 2.43 7.51 10.79
CA TYR A 32 3.08 7.95 9.55
C TYR A 32 2.07 7.93 8.41
N THR A 33 2.05 8.99 7.59
CA THR A 33 1.22 9.04 6.38
C THR A 33 1.97 8.46 5.19
N ALA A 34 1.53 7.30 4.71
CA ALA A 34 2.03 6.66 3.50
C ALA A 34 1.09 6.93 2.32
N VAL A 35 1.63 7.16 1.12
CA VAL A 35 0.84 7.19 -0.11
C VAL A 35 0.70 5.78 -0.69
N CYS A 36 -0.43 5.48 -1.32
CA CYS A 36 -0.62 4.25 -2.09
C CYS A 36 -0.70 4.58 -3.59
N PRO A 37 0.45 4.63 -4.30
CA PRO A 37 0.48 5.03 -5.69
C PRO A 37 0.31 3.86 -6.66
N PHE A 38 -0.14 4.16 -7.88
CA PHE A 38 0.18 3.34 -9.06
C PHE A 38 0.78 4.23 -10.15
N TYR A 39 1.46 3.60 -11.11
CA TYR A 39 2.13 4.31 -12.20
C TYR A 39 1.64 3.84 -13.56
N LEU A 40 1.47 4.79 -14.48
CA LEU A 40 1.25 4.52 -15.91
C LEU A 40 2.50 4.92 -16.69
N VAL A 41 3.08 3.96 -17.40
CA VAL A 41 4.30 4.14 -18.19
C VAL A 41 3.95 4.14 -19.67
N ASP A 42 4.15 5.30 -20.31
CA ASP A 42 4.03 5.46 -21.75
C ASP A 42 5.32 4.98 -22.43
N HIS A 43 5.35 3.73 -22.88
CA HIS A 43 6.50 3.15 -23.59
C HIS A 43 6.22 3.06 -25.11
N PRO A 44 7.23 3.23 -25.99
CA PRO A 44 7.06 3.04 -27.44
C PRO A 44 6.50 1.67 -27.86
N GLU A 45 6.64 0.66 -26.99
CA GLU A 45 6.12 -0.70 -27.24
C GLU A 45 4.70 -0.91 -26.70
N GLY A 46 4.15 0.04 -25.95
CA GLY A 46 2.82 -0.03 -25.37
C GLY A 46 2.71 0.64 -24.01
N LEU A 47 1.49 0.67 -23.49
CA LEU A 47 1.21 1.15 -22.14
C LEU A 47 1.49 0.06 -21.11
N VAL A 48 2.15 0.42 -20.03
CA VAL A 48 2.39 -0.46 -18.89
C VAL A 48 1.83 0.18 -17.64
N VAL A 49 1.09 -0.59 -16.84
CA VAL A 49 0.66 -0.19 -15.51
C VAL A 49 1.53 -0.90 -14.48
N VAL A 50 2.06 -0.16 -13.52
CA VAL A 50 2.82 -0.69 -12.39
C VAL A 50 2.00 -0.49 -11.13
N ASP A 51 1.71 -1.60 -10.45
CA ASP A 51 0.74 -1.69 -9.35
C ASP A 51 -0.68 -1.27 -9.78
N THR A 52 -1.66 -1.35 -8.89
CA THR A 52 -3.05 -0.97 -9.15
C THR A 52 -3.68 -0.10 -8.07
N GLY A 53 -2.93 0.23 -7.02
CA GLY A 53 -3.42 1.01 -5.90
C GLY A 53 -4.47 0.26 -5.06
N VAL A 54 -5.36 1.02 -4.42
CA VAL A 54 -6.37 0.50 -3.49
C VAL A 54 -7.70 0.20 -4.17
N SER A 55 -8.36 -0.89 -3.78
CA SER A 55 -9.71 -1.22 -4.24
C SER A 55 -10.77 -0.30 -3.62
N HIS A 56 -11.86 -0.04 -4.33
CA HIS A 56 -12.99 0.72 -3.79
C HIS A 56 -13.58 0.06 -2.55
N ASP A 57 -13.71 -1.27 -2.54
CA ASP A 57 -14.25 -2.01 -1.38
C ASP A 57 -13.42 -1.76 -0.11
N MET A 58 -12.08 -1.70 -0.23
CA MET A 58 -11.20 -1.38 0.90
C MET A 58 -11.32 0.08 1.34
N LEU A 59 -11.49 1.01 0.40
CA LEU A 59 -11.59 2.44 0.70
C LEU A 59 -12.94 2.79 1.34
N ASP A 60 -14.03 2.22 0.83
CA ASP A 60 -15.40 2.56 1.21
C ASP A 60 -15.84 1.82 2.50
N ALA A 61 -15.35 0.59 2.70
CA ALA A 61 -15.71 -0.24 3.86
C ALA A 61 -14.50 -1.04 4.40
N PRO A 62 -13.47 -0.37 4.94
CA PRO A 62 -12.24 -1.04 5.38
C PRO A 62 -12.47 -2.11 6.44
N ALA A 63 -13.41 -1.92 7.36
CA ALA A 63 -13.73 -2.91 8.40
C ALA A 63 -14.33 -4.21 7.84
N ASP A 64 -14.98 -4.13 6.67
CA ASP A 64 -15.61 -5.27 6.00
C ASP A 64 -14.74 -5.83 4.86
N TYR A 65 -13.52 -5.31 4.69
CA TYR A 65 -12.63 -5.71 3.61
C TYR A 65 -12.03 -7.09 3.88
N GLY A 66 -12.63 -8.12 3.26
CA GLY A 66 -12.23 -9.50 3.44
C GLY A 66 -12.68 -10.09 4.79
N PRO A 67 -12.15 -11.26 5.20
CA PRO A 67 -12.65 -11.96 6.37
C PRO A 67 -12.30 -11.31 7.72
N TYR A 68 -11.33 -10.39 7.75
CA TYR A 68 -10.79 -9.81 9.00
C TYR A 68 -10.74 -8.28 8.99
N GLY A 69 -11.20 -7.62 7.92
CA GLY A 69 -11.02 -6.19 7.71
C GLY A 69 -9.61 -5.79 7.30
N ALA A 70 -9.46 -4.56 6.85
CA ALA A 70 -8.22 -3.98 6.33
C ALA A 70 -7.13 -3.76 7.39
N GLU A 71 -7.51 -3.63 8.67
CA GLU A 71 -6.59 -3.42 9.80
C GLU A 71 -5.92 -4.72 10.29
N PHE A 72 -6.33 -5.88 9.77
CA PHE A 72 -5.82 -7.15 10.23
C PHE A 72 -4.34 -7.34 9.86
N ILE A 73 -3.51 -7.49 10.89
CA ILE A 73 -2.12 -7.91 10.77
C ILE A 73 -2.03 -9.37 11.21
N GLU A 74 -1.62 -10.26 10.30
CA GLU A 74 -1.25 -11.62 10.67
C GLU A 74 0.02 -11.57 11.52
N ILE A 75 -0.13 -11.78 12.83
CA ILE A 75 1.02 -11.99 13.71
C ILE A 75 1.61 -13.35 13.34
N GLY A 76 2.70 -13.31 12.56
CA GLY A 76 3.40 -14.52 12.13
C GLY A 76 3.73 -15.44 13.31
N GLY A 77 3.19 -16.66 13.25
CA GLY A 77 3.61 -17.88 13.94
C GLY A 77 4.34 -17.78 15.29
N GLY A 78 3.61 -18.04 16.36
CA GLY A 78 4.09 -18.92 17.44
C GLY A 78 4.99 -18.32 18.52
N TYR A 79 4.36 -17.64 19.49
CA TYR A 79 4.71 -17.87 20.89
C TYR A 79 3.42 -17.72 21.72
N PRO A 80 2.94 -18.76 22.41
CA PRO A 80 1.87 -18.57 23.39
C PRO A 80 2.45 -17.74 24.54
N ASP A 81 1.76 -16.66 24.90
CA ASP A 81 2.02 -15.90 26.12
C ASP A 81 1.89 -16.85 27.34
N PRO A 82 2.80 -16.80 28.33
CA PRO A 82 2.70 -17.63 29.54
C PRO A 82 1.47 -17.32 30.41
#